data_AF-A0A2A7H837-F1
#
_entry.id   AF-A0A2A7H837-F1
#
_cell.length_a   1.000
_cell.length_b   1.000
_cell.length_c   1.000
_cell.angle_alpha   90.00
_cell.angle_beta   90.00
_cell.angle_gamma   90.00
#
_symmetry.space_group_name_H-M   'P 1'
#
loop_
_entity.id
_entity.type
_entity.pdbx_description
1 polymer ?
#
loop_
_entity_poly.entity_id
_entity_poly.type
_entity_poly.pdbx_seq_one_letter_code
_entity_poly.pdbx_strand_id
1 'polypeptide(L)'
;MSIGSTHNHVTSKEIMAINAYVTGKIISQSKASNILKRFDPEEKPGNNHSGIYFISDQGERVFEYYKGLNPNLFNKQRLENYEELKHRAIDYCAENTNLVL
;
A
#
# COMPACT_ATOMS: atom_id res chain seq x y z
N MET A 1 23.84 -1.43 14.73
CA MET A 1 22.39 -1.72 14.63
C MET A 1 22.06 -1.76 13.16
N SER A 2 21.74 -2.94 12.61
CA SER A 2 21.42 -3.07 11.19
C SER A 2 20.14 -2.30 10.92
N ILE A 3 20.26 -1.16 10.22
CA ILE A 3 19.14 -0.49 9.59
C ILE A 3 18.71 -1.45 8.48
N GLY A 4 17.78 -2.34 8.83
CA GLY A 4 17.23 -3.32 7.90
C GLY A 4 16.71 -2.58 6.68
N SER A 5 17.16 -3.01 5.51
CA SER A 5 16.61 -2.60 4.22
C SER A 5 15.08 -2.71 4.29
N THR A 6 14.42 -1.57 4.47
CA THR A 6 12.96 -1.45 4.37
C THR A 6 12.66 -1.53 2.88
N HIS A 7 12.56 -2.76 2.39
CA HIS A 7 12.13 -3.02 1.04
C HIS A 7 10.69 -2.50 0.91
N ASN A 8 10.48 -1.51 0.02
CA ASN A 8 9.20 -0.86 -0.24
C ASN A 8 8.25 -1.77 -1.04
N HIS A 9 7.92 -2.93 -0.49
CA HIS A 9 6.94 -3.86 -1.07
C HIS A 9 5.59 -3.71 -0.38
N VAL A 10 4.54 -3.62 -1.19
CA VAL A 10 3.18 -3.59 -0.67
C VAL A 10 2.78 -4.98 -0.19
N THR A 11 2.24 -5.07 1.01
CA THR A 11 1.83 -6.31 1.66
C THR A 11 0.31 -6.48 1.64
N SER A 12 -0.17 -7.73 1.78
CA SER A 12 -1.61 -7.99 1.86
C SER A 12 -2.26 -7.35 3.08
N LYS A 13 -1.52 -7.17 4.19
CA LYS A 13 -1.98 -6.43 5.37
C LYS A 13 -2.20 -4.94 5.08
N GLU A 14 -1.27 -4.30 4.39
CA GLU A 14 -1.43 -2.91 3.96
C GLU A 14 -2.62 -2.76 3.01
N ILE A 15 -2.82 -3.69 2.08
CA ILE A 15 -4.01 -3.71 1.22
C ILE A 15 -5.31 -3.84 2.03
N MET A 16 -5.34 -4.64 3.09
CA MET A 16 -6.50 -4.74 3.97
C MET A 16 -6.79 -3.41 4.67
N ALA A 17 -5.76 -2.77 5.23
CA ALA A 17 -5.88 -1.49 5.92
C ALA A 17 -6.35 -0.39 4.96
N ILE A 18 -5.71 -0.29 3.79
CA ILE A 18 -6.06 0.69 2.76
C ILE A 18 -7.50 0.45 2.28
N ASN A 19 -7.92 -0.80 2.07
CA ASN A 19 -9.30 -1.08 1.68
C ASN A 19 -10.30 -0.63 2.76
N ALA A 20 -10.00 -0.89 4.03
CA ALA A 20 -10.83 -0.48 5.15
C ALA A 20 -10.95 1.05 5.21
N TYR A 21 -9.84 1.76 5.10
CA TYR A 21 -9.80 3.22 5.09
C TYR A 21 -10.55 3.83 3.90
N VAL A 22 -10.32 3.31 2.68
CA VAL A 22 -10.85 3.90 1.44
C VAL A 22 -12.33 3.59 1.23
N THR A 23 -12.77 2.38 1.61
CA THR A 23 -14.12 1.87 1.32
C THR A 23 -15.01 1.70 2.55
N GLY A 24 -14.45 1.86 3.76
CA GLY A 24 -15.14 1.56 5.02
C GLY A 24 -15.37 0.07 5.27
N LYS A 25 -14.77 -0.83 4.47
CA LYS A 25 -15.01 -2.27 4.54
C LYS A 25 -13.71 -3.04 4.76
N ILE A 26 -13.68 -3.88 5.78
CA ILE A 26 -12.60 -4.84 5.98
C ILE A 26 -12.78 -6.00 4.98
N ILE A 27 -11.69 -6.41 4.35
CA ILE A 27 -11.65 -7.56 3.44
C ILE A 27 -10.77 -8.66 4.02
N SER A 28 -11.01 -9.91 3.62
CA SER A 28 -10.18 -11.03 4.04
C SER A 28 -8.77 -10.96 3.44
N GLN A 29 -7.80 -11.58 4.11
CA GLN A 29 -6.42 -11.67 3.61
C GLN A 29 -6.33 -12.30 2.22
N SER A 30 -7.15 -13.31 1.92
CA SER A 30 -7.22 -13.92 0.58
C SER A 30 -7.65 -12.90 -0.49
N LYS A 31 -8.65 -12.07 -0.18
CA LYS A 31 -9.11 -11.02 -1.09
C LYS A 31 -8.06 -9.93 -1.27
N ALA A 32 -7.38 -9.55 -0.19
CA ALA A 32 -6.27 -8.59 -0.23
C ALA A 32 -5.09 -9.10 -1.05
N SER A 33 -4.69 -10.36 -0.87
CA SER A 33 -3.66 -11.01 -1.69
C SER A 33 -4.04 -11.07 -3.17
N ASN A 34 -5.32 -11.29 -3.49
CA ASN A 34 -5.79 -11.26 -4.88
C ASN A 34 -5.75 -9.87 -5.50
N ILE A 35 -5.98 -8.81 -4.72
CA ILE A 35 -5.79 -7.43 -5.17
C ILE A 35 -4.30 -7.16 -5.39
N LEU A 36 -3.45 -7.54 -4.43
CA LEU A 36 -2.00 -7.36 -4.52
C LEU A 36 -1.39 -8.00 -5.77
N LYS A 37 -1.82 -9.23 -6.10
CA LYS A 37 -1.39 -9.95 -7.30
C LYS A 37 -1.66 -9.20 -8.62
N ARG A 38 -2.63 -8.29 -8.66
CA ARG A 38 -2.95 -7.51 -9.87
C ARG A 38 -1.86 -6.51 -10.23
N PHE A 39 -1.04 -6.11 -9.25
CA PHE A 39 -0.02 -5.11 -9.45
C PHE A 39 1.30 -5.71 -9.94
N ASP A 40 1.35 -7.04 -10.05
CA ASP A 40 2.45 -7.91 -10.47
C ASP A 40 3.77 -7.50 -9.79
N PRO A 41 4.15 -8.16 -8.69
CA PRO A 41 5.29 -7.70 -7.92
C PRO A 41 6.62 -8.00 -8.63
N GLU A 42 6.87 -7.35 -9.76
CA GLU A 42 8.14 -7.39 -10.45
C GLU A 42 9.16 -6.59 -9.64
N GLU A 43 10.09 -7.32 -9.03
CA GLU A 43 11.37 -6.77 -8.64
C GLU A 43 12.20 -6.60 -9.94
N LYS A 44 12.28 -5.37 -10.45
CA LYS A 44 13.13 -5.10 -11.62
C LYS A 44 14.59 -5.06 -11.16
N PRO A 45 15.49 -5.87 -11.75
CA PRO A 45 16.92 -5.74 -11.46
C PRO A 45 17.37 -4.33 -11.88
N GLY A 46 17.96 -3.58 -10.95
CA GLY A 46 18.42 -2.22 -11.21
C GLY A 46 19.51 -2.22 -12.29
N ASN A 47 19.37 -1.36 -13.30
CA ASN A 47 20.33 -1.24 -14.41
C ASN A 47 21.62 -0.47 -14.04
N ASN A 48 21.99 -0.44 -12.76
CA ASN A 48 23.21 0.19 -12.28
C ASN A 48 24.11 -0.88 -11.67
N HIS A 49 25.37 -0.94 -12.11
CA HIS A 49 26.45 -1.83 -11.63
C HIS A 49 26.79 -1.67 -10.11
N SER A 50 25.91 -1.05 -9.31
CA SER A 50 26.10 -0.76 -7.89
C SER A 50 25.17 -1.57 -6.96
N GLY A 51 24.36 -2.51 -7.47
CA GLY A 51 23.59 -3.43 -6.62
C GLY A 51 22.47 -2.78 -5.80
N ILE A 52 21.89 -1.67 -6.26
CA ILE A 52 20.77 -0.99 -5.61
C ILE A 52 19.47 -1.37 -6.33
N TYR A 53 18.59 -2.09 -5.64
CA TYR A 53 17.25 -2.45 -6.09
C TYR A 53 16.32 -1.22 -5.97
N PHE A 54 15.60 -0.85 -7.04
CA PHE A 54 14.65 0.26 -6.99
C PHE A 54 13.30 -0.19 -6.44
N ILE A 55 12.66 0.71 -5.70
CA ILE A 55 11.27 0.67 -5.23
C ILE A 55 10.38 0.23 -6.40
N SER A 56 9.74 -0.93 -6.26
CA SER A 56 8.78 -1.40 -7.25
C SER A 56 7.67 -0.36 -7.42
N ASP A 57 7.27 -0.06 -8.65
CA ASP A 57 6.13 0.82 -8.99
C ASP A 57 4.78 0.32 -8.45
N GLN A 58 4.76 -0.81 -7.74
CA GLN A 58 3.61 -1.39 -7.05
C GLN A 58 2.91 -0.42 -6.11
N GLY A 59 3.65 0.37 -5.31
CA GLY A 59 3.05 1.34 -4.38
C GLY A 59 2.21 2.37 -5.12
N GLU A 60 2.76 2.93 -6.19
CA GLU A 60 2.06 3.92 -7.02
C GLU A 60 0.85 3.30 -7.74
N ARG A 61 0.98 2.08 -8.26
CA ARG A 61 -0.16 1.35 -8.86
C ARG A 61 -1.27 1.10 -7.85
N VAL A 62 -0.92 0.78 -6.60
CA VAL A 62 -1.90 0.62 -5.50
C VAL A 62 -2.57 1.95 -5.18
N PHE A 63 -1.80 3.03 -5.09
CA PHE A 63 -2.33 4.37 -4.86
C PHE A 63 -3.35 4.77 -5.93
N GLU A 64 -2.96 4.68 -7.21
CA GLU A 64 -3.84 5.03 -8.33
C GLU A 64 -5.08 4.12 -8.42
N TYR A 65 -4.94 2.83 -8.11
CA TYR A 65 -6.09 1.91 -8.01
C TYR A 65 -7.12 2.38 -6.96
N TYR A 66 -6.68 2.70 -5.74
CA TYR A 66 -7.61 3.12 -4.68
C TYR A 66 -8.14 4.55 -4.88
N LYS A 67 -7.35 5.43 -5.48
CA LYS A 67 -7.78 6.76 -5.89
C LYS A 67 -8.91 6.67 -6.93
N GLY A 68 -8.81 5.74 -7.87
CA GLY A 68 -9.87 5.44 -8.82
C GLY A 68 -11.17 4.93 -8.16
N LEU A 69 -11.06 4.19 -7.05
CA LEU A 69 -12.23 3.70 -6.31
C LEU A 69 -12.94 4.80 -5.50
N ASN A 70 -12.21 5.77 -4.96
CA ASN A 70 -12.78 6.84 -4.14
C ASN A 70 -12.04 8.17 -4.31
N PRO A 71 -12.16 8.85 -5.47
CA PRO A 71 -11.41 10.07 -5.74
C PRO A 71 -11.78 11.21 -4.78
N ASN A 72 -13.02 11.24 -4.30
CA ASN A 72 -13.50 12.25 -3.36
C ASN A 72 -12.78 12.17 -2.01
N LEU A 73 -12.53 10.97 -1.48
CA LEU A 73 -11.76 10.79 -0.25
C LEU A 73 -10.34 11.33 -0.44
N PHE A 74 -9.67 10.97 -1.54
CA PHE A 74 -8.29 11.39 -1.81
C PHE A 74 -8.18 12.91 -1.93
N ASN A 75 -9.12 13.54 -2.64
CA ASN A 75 -9.18 15.00 -2.74
C ASN A 75 -9.45 15.67 -1.39
N LYS A 76 -10.39 15.13 -0.60
CA LYS A 76 -10.74 15.69 0.73
C LYS A 76 -9.60 15.57 1.73
N GLN A 77 -8.90 14.44 1.72
CA GLN A 77 -7.80 14.13 2.63
C GLN A 77 -6.45 14.63 2.12
N ARG A 78 -6.40 15.13 0.89
CA ARG A 78 -5.19 15.62 0.20
C ARG A 78 -4.09 14.55 0.19
N LEU A 79 -4.46 13.33 -0.20
CA LEU A 79 -3.52 12.22 -0.33
C LEU A 79 -2.77 12.37 -1.67
N GLU A 80 -1.46 12.47 -1.60
CA GLU A 80 -0.61 12.77 -2.77
C GLU A 80 0.19 11.55 -3.25
N ASN A 81 0.41 10.55 -2.40
CA ASN A 81 1.19 9.36 -2.74
C ASN A 81 0.82 8.13 -1.88
N TYR A 82 1.40 6.98 -2.23
CA TYR A 82 1.20 5.70 -1.54
C TYR A 82 1.60 5.74 -0.05
N GLU A 83 2.70 6.39 0.30
CA GLU A 83 3.20 6.42 1.68
C GLU A 83 2.25 7.15 2.62
N GLU A 84 1.68 8.27 2.16
CA GLU A 84 0.64 8.98 2.89
C GLU A 84 -0.63 8.15 3.04
N LEU A 85 -1.09 7.53 1.96
CA LEU A 85 -2.26 6.65 1.99
C LEU A 85 -2.05 5.49 2.98
N LYS A 86 -0.87 4.88 2.98
CA LYS A 86 -0.48 3.79 3.89
C LYS A 86 -0.54 4.26 5.34
N HIS A 87 0.13 5.37 5.69
CA HIS A 87 0.12 5.86 7.06
C HIS A 87 -1.30 6.17 7.55
N ARG A 88 -2.11 6.88 6.74
CA ARG A 88 -3.51 7.18 7.09
C ARG A 88 -4.36 5.93 7.28
N ALA A 89 -4.12 4.90 6.47
CA ALA A 89 -4.84 3.64 6.59
C ALA A 89 -4.46 2.87 7.86
N ILE A 90 -3.17 2.87 8.23
CA ILE A 90 -2.69 2.25 9.47
C ILE A 90 -3.27 2.98 10.68
N ASP A 91 -3.20 4.31 10.70
CA ASP A 91 -3.76 5.15 11.78
C ASP A 91 -5.25 4.89 11.94
N TYR A 92 -6.00 4.92 10.83
CA TYR A 92 -7.43 4.60 10.82
C TYR A 92 -7.72 3.23 11.42
N CYS A 93 -6.93 2.21 11.06
CA CYS A 93 -7.12 0.85 11.55
C CYS A 93 -6.85 0.71 13.05
N ALA A 94 -5.81 1.37 13.55
CA ALA A 94 -5.47 1.42 14.97
C ALA A 94 -6.58 2.07 15.81
N GLU A 95 -7.19 3.13 15.29
CA GLU A 95 -8.26 3.87 15.98
C GLU A 95 -9.64 3.19 15.89
N ASN A 96 -9.96 2.53 14.76
CA ASN A 96 -11.36 2.20 14.44
C ASN A 96 -11.65 0.70 14.30
N THR A 97 -10.65 -0.17 14.20
CA THR A 97 -10.92 -1.57 13.77
C THR A 97 -10.30 -2.67 14.63
N ASN A 98 -9.54 -2.35 15.69
CA ASN A 98 -8.75 -3.35 16.45
C ASN A 98 -7.90 -4.27 15.56
N LEU A 99 -7.61 -3.87 14.32
CA LEU A 99 -6.68 -4.56 13.45
C LEU A 99 -5.27 -4.27 13.98
N VAL A 100 -4.76 -5.16 14.83
CA VAL A 100 -3.34 -5.19 15.18
C VAL A 100 -2.58 -5.61 13.91
N LEU A 101 -2.12 -4.61 13.15
CA LEU A 101 -1.34 -4.79 11.93
C LEU A 101 0.09 -5.24 12.25
#